data_AF-A0A7N5JQN2-F1
#
_entry.id   AF-A0A7N5JQN2-F1
#
_cell.length_a   1.000
_cell.length_b   1.000
_cell.length_c   1.000
_cell.angle_alpha   90.00
_cell.angle_beta   90.00
_cell.angle_gamma   90.00
#
_symmetry.space_group_name_H-M   'P 1'
#
loop_
_entity.id
_entity.type
_entity.pdbx_description
1 polymer ?
#
loop_
_entity_poly.entity_id
_entity_poly.type
_entity_poly.pdbx_seq_one_letter_code
_entity_poly.pdbx_strand_id
1 'polypeptide(L)'
;MDLEAGRNGTVPCPRRAEGDFELGGSRNQDKKKKKRMNLIGPLTLFRYSDWQDKLLMSLGTIMAIAHGSGLPLMMIVFGQMTDKFVDTAGNFSFPVNFSLSMLNPGRILEEEMTRYAYYYSGLGAGVLVAAYIQVSFWTLAAGRQVRKIRQEFFHTILRQEIGWFDVNDTTELNTRLTE
;
A
#
# COMPACT_ATOMS: atom_id res chain seq x y z
N MET A 1 -57.95 5.76 65.21
CA MET A 1 -57.33 6.17 63.94
C MET A 1 -57.00 7.66 64.03
N ASP A 2 -56.20 7.96 65.06
CA ASP A 2 -55.01 8.81 65.16
C ASP A 2 -54.92 9.99 64.16
N LEU A 3 -55.20 11.24 64.53
CA LEU A 3 -54.60 12.20 65.49
C LEU A 3 -53.40 13.02 64.94
N GLU A 4 -53.61 14.35 64.98
CA GLU A 4 -52.67 15.48 65.11
C GLU A 4 -51.77 15.83 63.91
N ALA A 5 -51.90 17.01 63.29
CA ALA A 5 -51.73 18.40 63.75
C ALA A 5 -50.26 18.88 63.81
N GLY A 6 -49.89 19.75 62.86
CA GLY A 6 -49.31 21.07 63.20
C GLY A 6 -47.78 21.29 63.14
N ARG A 7 -47.43 22.24 62.25
CA ARG A 7 -46.44 23.35 62.38
C ARG A 7 -44.94 23.16 62.08
N ASN A 8 -44.54 24.00 61.11
CA ASN A 8 -43.25 24.62 60.76
C ASN A 8 -42.18 24.84 61.86
N GLY A 9 -40.90 24.73 61.45
CA GLY A 9 -39.75 25.41 62.06
C GLY A 9 -38.35 24.93 61.63
N THR A 10 -37.76 25.61 60.62
CA THR A 10 -36.33 26.06 60.47
C THR A 10 -35.09 25.15 60.70
N VAL A 11 -34.30 24.91 59.62
CA VAL A 11 -32.82 25.10 59.33
C VAL A 11 -31.78 24.89 60.48
N PRO A 12 -30.54 24.31 60.37
CA PRO A 12 -29.56 24.24 59.23
C PRO A 12 -28.72 22.92 59.05
N CYS A 13 -27.92 22.83 57.96
CA CYS A 13 -26.74 21.94 57.78
C CYS A 13 -25.58 22.28 58.79
N PRO A 14 -24.38 21.62 58.89
CA PRO A 14 -23.80 20.39 58.27
C PRO A 14 -22.98 19.45 59.25
N ARG A 15 -22.56 18.22 58.85
CA ARG A 15 -21.22 17.58 59.12
C ARG A 15 -21.14 16.08 58.77
N ARG A 16 -20.29 15.79 57.76
CA ARG A 16 -19.18 14.81 57.62
C ARG A 16 -19.12 13.48 58.42
N ALA A 17 -18.69 12.44 57.67
CA ALA A 17 -17.95 11.21 58.04
C ALA A 17 -18.86 9.97 58.35
N GLU A 18 -18.68 8.74 57.85
CA GLU A 18 -17.70 8.03 57.01
C GLU A 18 -18.44 6.94 56.20
N GLY A 19 -17.76 6.31 55.24
CA GLY A 19 -18.37 5.76 54.04
C GLY A 19 -18.58 4.26 53.94
N ASP A 20 -19.20 3.92 52.81
CA ASP A 20 -19.33 2.56 52.30
C ASP A 20 -18.87 2.55 50.83
N PHE A 21 -17.92 1.67 50.57
CA PHE A 21 -17.32 1.32 49.30
C PHE A 21 -18.34 0.57 48.44
N GLU A 22 -18.80 1.18 47.34
CA GLU A 22 -19.57 0.51 46.29
C GLU A 22 -18.84 0.68 44.94
N LEU A 23 -18.15 -0.38 44.54
CA LEU A 23 -17.61 -0.62 43.20
C LEU A 23 -18.76 -0.75 42.19
N GLY A 24 -19.23 0.38 41.64
CA GLY A 24 -20.21 0.43 40.55
C GLY A 24 -19.56 0.85 39.23
N GLY A 25 -19.22 -0.11 38.39
CA GLY A 25 -18.45 0.09 37.15
C GLY A 25 -19.06 1.09 36.16
N SER A 26 -18.39 2.23 35.98
CA SER A 26 -18.58 3.10 34.82
C SER A 26 -17.77 2.56 33.64
N ARG A 27 -18.22 1.43 33.09
CA ARG A 27 -17.66 0.80 31.88
C ARG A 27 -18.48 1.22 30.66
N ASN A 28 -18.59 2.52 30.37
CA ASN A 28 -19.27 2.94 29.13
C ASN A 28 -18.97 4.36 28.63
N GLN A 29 -17.72 4.83 28.69
CA GLN A 29 -17.30 6.06 27.99
C GLN A 29 -16.02 5.88 27.16
N ASP A 30 -15.96 4.82 26.35
CA ASP A 30 -14.95 4.71 25.28
C ASP A 30 -15.54 4.09 24.01
N LYS A 31 -16.76 4.50 23.65
CA LYS A 31 -17.18 4.44 22.25
C LYS A 31 -16.47 5.58 21.52
N LYS A 32 -15.20 5.37 21.14
CA LYS A 32 -14.48 6.22 20.19
C LYS A 32 -15.42 6.55 19.04
N LYS A 33 -15.92 7.79 18.98
CA LYS A 33 -16.66 8.32 17.83
C LYS A 33 -15.76 8.13 16.62
N LYS A 34 -16.04 7.12 15.81
CA LYS A 34 -15.36 6.88 14.52
C LYS A 34 -15.74 8.07 13.64
N LYS A 35 -14.91 9.13 13.66
CA LYS A 35 -15.05 10.33 12.83
C LYS A 35 -15.21 9.82 11.39
N ARG A 36 -16.37 10.03 10.76
CA ARG A 36 -16.55 9.61 9.37
C ARG A 36 -15.55 10.41 8.53
N MET A 37 -14.53 9.73 8.03
CA MET A 37 -13.61 10.32 7.08
C MET A 37 -14.41 10.49 5.79
N ASN A 38 -14.58 11.73 5.34
CA ASN A 38 -15.10 11.98 4.01
C ASN A 38 -13.99 11.60 3.04
N LEU A 39 -14.14 10.45 2.37
CA LEU A 39 -13.18 10.01 1.35
C LEU A 39 -13.30 10.96 0.15
N ILE A 40 -12.15 11.49 -0.25
CA ILE A 40 -12.03 12.27 -1.48
C ILE A 40 -11.94 11.29 -2.65
N GLY A 41 -12.52 11.64 -3.80
CA GLY A 41 -12.42 10.82 -4.99
C GLY A 41 -10.95 10.63 -5.42
N PRO A 42 -10.57 9.46 -5.97
CA PRO A 42 -9.19 9.20 -6.37
C PRO A 42 -8.69 10.18 -7.45
N LEU A 43 -9.59 10.65 -8.33
CA LEU A 43 -9.24 11.62 -9.38
C LEU A 43 -9.00 13.04 -8.83
N THR A 44 -9.72 13.42 -7.78
CA THR A 44 -9.53 14.72 -7.12
C THR A 44 -8.20 14.82 -6.38
N LEU A 45 -7.58 13.69 -6.02
CA LEU A 45 -6.24 13.65 -5.42
C LEU A 45 -5.16 14.13 -6.39
N PHE A 46 -5.29 13.79 -7.67
CA PHE A 46 -4.32 14.16 -8.71
C PHE A 46 -4.53 15.57 -9.29
N ARG A 47 -5.37 16.40 -8.66
CA ARG A 47 -5.67 17.77 -9.14
C ARG A 47 -4.43 18.67 -9.23
N TYR A 48 -3.44 18.46 -8.36
CA TYR A 48 -2.20 19.24 -8.32
C TYR A 48 -1.09 18.73 -9.26
N SER A 49 -1.42 17.75 -10.12
CA SER A 49 -0.49 17.11 -11.06
C SER A 49 -0.27 17.95 -12.33
N ASP A 50 0.98 18.35 -12.59
CA ASP A 50 1.35 19.05 -13.83
C ASP A 50 1.28 18.11 -15.05
N TRP A 51 1.38 18.69 -16.25
CA TRP A 51 1.52 17.90 -17.47
C TRP A 51 2.74 16.95 -17.45
N GLN A 52 3.87 17.39 -16.89
CA GLN A 52 5.05 16.55 -16.71
C GLN A 52 4.80 15.37 -15.75
N ASP A 53 4.04 15.60 -14.68
CA ASP A 53 3.69 14.57 -13.71
C ASP A 53 2.76 13.53 -14.34
N LYS A 54 1.81 13.98 -15.18
CA LYS A 54 0.93 13.08 -15.95
C LYS A 54 1.70 12.20 -16.94
N LEU A 55 2.70 12.76 -17.62
CA LEU A 55 3.57 11.98 -18.50
C LEU A 55 4.37 10.93 -17.72
N LEU A 56 5.01 11.32 -16.62
CA LEU A 56 5.77 10.39 -15.77
C LEU A 56 4.90 9.24 -15.26
N MET A 57 3.67 9.55 -14.82
CA MET A 57 2.71 8.53 -14.38
C MET A 57 2.31 7.59 -15.53
N SER A 58 2.01 8.12 -16.72
CA SER A 58 1.64 7.29 -17.88
C SER A 58 2.77 6.37 -18.34
N LEU A 59 4.02 6.85 -18.32
CA LEU A 59 5.17 6.04 -18.71
C LEU A 59 5.49 5.00 -17.63
N GLY A 60 5.36 5.37 -16.36
CA GLY A 60 5.50 4.46 -15.22
C GLY A 60 4.46 3.34 -15.23
N THR A 61 3.20 3.61 -15.63
CA THR A 61 2.17 2.55 -15.73
C THR A 61 2.41 1.60 -16.89
N ILE A 62 2.87 2.08 -18.05
CA ILE A 62 3.25 1.21 -19.18
C ILE A 62 4.38 0.26 -18.75
N MET A 63 5.41 0.79 -18.08
CA MET A 63 6.51 -0.04 -17.56
C MET A 63 6.07 -0.97 -16.43
N ALA A 64 5.09 -0.58 -15.62
CA ALA A 64 4.51 -1.46 -14.60
C ALA A 64 3.80 -2.68 -15.20
N ILE A 65 3.07 -2.48 -16.31
CA ILE A 65 2.43 -3.59 -17.03
C ILE A 65 3.49 -4.53 -17.60
N ALA A 66 4.53 -3.98 -18.23
CA ALA A 66 5.64 -4.78 -18.76
C ALA A 66 6.35 -5.57 -17.64
N HIS A 67 6.68 -4.92 -16.53
CA HIS A 67 7.31 -5.56 -15.38
C HIS A 67 6.41 -6.66 -14.76
N GLY A 68 5.11 -6.39 -14.60
CA GLY A 68 4.15 -7.36 -14.08
C GLY A 68 4.01 -8.61 -14.94
N SER A 69 4.20 -8.50 -16.26
CA SER A 69 4.20 -9.63 -17.18
C SER A 69 5.47 -10.52 -17.09
N GLY A 70 6.50 -10.07 -16.38
CA GLY A 70 7.78 -10.77 -16.27
C GLY A 70 7.66 -12.18 -15.67
N LEU A 71 6.86 -12.35 -14.61
CA LEU A 71 6.69 -13.66 -13.97
C LEU A 71 6.00 -14.70 -14.88
N PRO A 72 4.84 -14.40 -15.52
CA PRO A 72 4.25 -15.31 -16.51
C PRO A 72 5.19 -15.64 -17.68
N LEU A 73 5.93 -14.65 -18.18
CA LEU A 73 6.81 -14.82 -19.33
C LEU A 73 7.99 -15.74 -18.98
N MET A 74 8.60 -15.57 -17.80
CA MET A 74 9.59 -16.51 -17.26
C MET A 74 9.02 -17.93 -17.17
N MET A 75 7.76 -18.09 -16.77
CA MET A 75 7.13 -19.41 -16.64
C MET A 75 6.91 -20.10 -17.99
N ILE A 76 6.62 -19.35 -19.06
CA ILE A 76 6.52 -19.90 -20.42
C ILE A 76 7.87 -20.41 -20.92
N VAL A 77 8.94 -19.64 -20.70
CA VAL A 77 10.31 -20.06 -21.08
C VAL A 77 10.73 -21.30 -20.31
N PHE A 78 10.37 -21.38 -19.02
CA PHE A 78 10.60 -22.56 -18.20
C PHE A 78 9.88 -23.79 -18.75
N GLY A 79 8.61 -23.67 -19.11
CA GLY A 79 7.83 -24.77 -19.71
C GLY A 79 8.47 -25.28 -21.00
N GLN A 80 8.84 -24.39 -21.91
CA GLN A 80 9.51 -24.77 -23.16
C GLN A 80 10.85 -25.46 -22.93
N MET A 81 11.63 -25.01 -21.93
CA MET A 81 12.87 -25.65 -21.55
C MET A 81 12.61 -27.08 -21.04
N THR A 82 11.61 -27.27 -20.17
CA THR A 82 11.20 -28.59 -19.66
C THR A 82 10.77 -29.53 -20.79
N ASP A 83 10.00 -29.05 -21.76
CA ASP A 83 9.56 -29.89 -22.89
C ASP A 83 10.76 -30.44 -23.69
N LYS A 84 11.80 -29.63 -23.90
CA LYS A 84 13.04 -30.06 -24.61
C LYS A 84 13.82 -31.11 -23.83
N PHE A 85 13.84 -31.02 -22.50
CA PHE A 85 14.44 -32.04 -21.66
C PHE A 85 13.68 -33.37 -21.76
N VAL A 86 12.35 -33.33 -21.69
CA VAL A 86 11.51 -34.52 -21.74
C VAL A 86 11.62 -35.21 -23.10
N ASP A 87 11.63 -34.45 -24.20
CA ASP A 87 11.80 -34.99 -25.55
C ASP A 87 13.17 -35.65 -25.73
N THR A 88 14.24 -35.02 -25.24
CA THR A 88 15.59 -35.61 -25.27
C THR A 88 15.68 -36.89 -24.44
N ALA A 89 15.06 -36.91 -23.24
CA ALA A 89 15.03 -38.09 -22.37
C ALA A 89 14.15 -39.24 -22.92
N GLY A 90 13.02 -38.92 -23.56
CA GLY A 90 12.14 -39.90 -24.20
C GLY A 90 12.80 -40.63 -25.36
N ASN A 91 13.56 -39.91 -26.19
CA ASN A 91 14.34 -40.48 -27.29
C ASN A 91 15.51 -41.37 -26.82
N PHE A 92 15.96 -41.21 -25.57
CA PHE A 92 16.97 -42.07 -24.93
C PHE A 92 16.43 -43.41 -24.44
N SER A 93 15.12 -43.53 -24.17
CA SER A 93 14.54 -44.73 -23.55
C SER A 93 14.21 -45.87 -24.53
N PHE A 94 14.27 -45.65 -25.86
CA PHE A 94 14.01 -46.68 -26.87
C PHE A 94 14.95 -46.59 -28.10
N PRO A 95 16.11 -47.26 -28.10
CA PRO A 95 16.96 -47.31 -29.28
C PRO A 95 16.62 -48.53 -30.15
N VAL A 96 15.83 -48.35 -31.22
CA VAL A 96 15.72 -49.37 -32.30
C VAL A 96 16.26 -48.90 -33.65
N ASN A 97 16.58 -47.61 -33.81
CA ASN A 97 17.20 -47.08 -35.02
C ASN A 97 18.41 -46.21 -34.66
N PHE A 98 19.60 -46.79 -34.80
CA PHE A 98 20.88 -46.09 -34.66
C PHE A 98 21.09 -45.18 -35.89
N SER A 99 20.56 -43.97 -35.82
CA SER A 99 20.89 -42.89 -36.77
C SER A 99 22.07 -42.09 -36.23
N LEU A 100 22.96 -41.62 -37.11
CA LEU A 100 24.17 -40.83 -36.79
C LEU A 100 23.87 -39.58 -35.93
N SER A 101 22.62 -39.09 -35.96
CA SER A 101 22.13 -38.00 -35.11
C SER A 101 22.04 -38.35 -33.61
N MET A 102 22.07 -39.63 -33.24
CA MET A 102 22.03 -40.14 -31.86
C MET A 102 23.42 -40.26 -31.21
N LEU A 103 24.50 -39.97 -31.94
CA LEU A 103 25.87 -40.07 -31.42
C LEU A 103 26.27 -38.90 -30.51
N ASN A 104 25.48 -37.82 -30.45
CA ASN A 104 25.79 -36.70 -29.56
C ASN A 104 24.56 -35.92 -29.07
N PRO A 105 23.58 -36.58 -28.43
CA PRO A 105 22.39 -35.92 -27.90
C PRO A 105 22.74 -34.85 -26.85
N GLY A 106 23.89 -34.97 -26.18
CA GLY A 106 24.42 -33.96 -25.27
C GLY A 106 24.71 -32.62 -25.93
N ARG A 107 25.23 -32.58 -27.17
CA ARG A 107 25.55 -31.32 -27.85
C ARG A 107 24.33 -30.55 -28.35
N ILE A 108 23.30 -31.26 -28.81
CA ILE A 108 22.05 -30.64 -29.25
C ILE A 108 21.32 -30.03 -28.05
N LEU A 109 21.30 -30.75 -26.92
CA LEU A 109 20.74 -30.23 -25.67
C LEU A 109 21.55 -29.01 -25.15
N GLU A 110 22.88 -29.08 -25.20
CA GLU A 110 23.78 -28.00 -24.78
C GLU A 110 23.53 -26.70 -25.57
N GLU A 111 23.37 -26.79 -26.89
CA GLU A 111 23.09 -25.64 -27.75
C GLU A 111 21.72 -25.01 -27.41
N GLU A 112 20.68 -25.83 -27.25
CA GLU A 112 19.34 -25.35 -26.90
C GLU A 112 19.29 -24.75 -25.49
N MET A 113 19.95 -25.37 -24.50
CA MET A 113 20.07 -24.83 -23.14
C MET A 113 20.76 -23.48 -23.12
N THR A 114 21.84 -23.34 -23.89
CA THR A 114 22.59 -22.09 -23.99
C THR A 114 21.70 -20.99 -24.58
N ARG A 115 20.86 -21.32 -25.55
CA ARG A 115 19.86 -20.40 -26.10
C ARG A 115 18.82 -19.96 -25.05
N TYR A 116 18.29 -20.89 -24.25
CA TYR A 116 17.37 -20.54 -23.16
C TYR A 116 18.04 -19.68 -22.09
N ALA A 117 19.33 -19.92 -21.77
CA ALA A 117 20.10 -19.09 -20.85
C ALA A 117 20.19 -17.63 -21.33
N TYR A 118 20.39 -17.41 -22.63
CA TYR A 118 20.33 -16.06 -23.21
C TYR A 118 18.94 -15.42 -23.08
N TYR A 119 17.85 -16.16 -23.28
CA TYR A 119 16.50 -15.63 -23.06
C TYR A 119 16.26 -15.22 -21.60
N TYR A 120 16.68 -16.04 -20.63
CA TYR A 120 16.59 -15.69 -19.21
C TYR A 120 17.41 -14.44 -18.86
N SER A 121 18.63 -14.34 -19.40
CA SER A 121 19.50 -13.17 -19.19
C SER A 121 18.86 -11.89 -19.76
N GLY A 122 18.33 -11.95 -20.99
CA GLY A 122 17.64 -10.83 -21.62
C GLY A 122 16.37 -10.39 -20.87
N LEU A 123 15.58 -11.35 -20.40
CA LEU A 123 14.40 -11.08 -19.59
C LEU A 123 14.73 -10.45 -18.24
N GLY A 124 15.76 -10.96 -17.55
CA GLY A 124 16.23 -10.39 -16.30
C GLY A 124 16.69 -8.94 -16.47
N ALA A 125 17.47 -8.65 -17.52
CA ALA A 125 17.89 -7.29 -17.83
C ALA A 125 16.70 -6.38 -18.17
N GLY A 126 15.76 -6.85 -18.99
CA GLY A 126 14.54 -6.10 -19.34
C GLY A 126 13.67 -5.78 -18.13
N VAL A 127 13.43 -6.77 -17.26
CA VAL A 127 12.68 -6.62 -16.01
C VAL A 127 13.37 -5.63 -15.07
N LEU A 128 14.71 -5.70 -14.94
CA LEU A 128 15.47 -4.78 -14.11
C LEU A 128 15.28 -3.32 -14.55
N VAL A 129 15.40 -3.06 -15.85
CA VAL A 129 15.22 -1.71 -16.42
C VAL A 129 13.77 -1.25 -16.26
N ALA A 130 12.80 -2.11 -16.58
CA ALA A 130 11.38 -1.79 -16.45
C ALA A 130 11.00 -1.47 -14.99
N ALA A 131 11.46 -2.27 -14.04
CA ALA A 131 11.23 -2.06 -12.62
C ALA A 131 11.84 -0.75 -12.13
N TYR A 132 13.08 -0.45 -12.54
CA TYR A 132 13.75 0.80 -12.18
C TYR A 132 12.99 2.02 -12.69
N ILE A 133 12.59 2.01 -13.97
CA ILE A 133 11.85 3.13 -14.58
C ILE A 133 10.48 3.28 -13.92
N GLN A 134 9.76 2.18 -13.71
CA GLN A 134 8.47 2.17 -13.03
C GLN A 134 8.55 2.87 -11.67
N VAL A 135 9.45 2.42 -10.79
CA VAL A 135 9.57 2.95 -9.42
C VAL A 135 10.08 4.39 -9.43
N SER A 136 11.09 4.69 -10.24
CA SER A 136 11.67 6.04 -10.32
C SER A 136 10.65 7.07 -10.80
N PHE A 137 9.85 6.77 -11.81
CA PHE A 137 8.88 7.75 -12.33
C PHE A 137 7.70 7.95 -11.38
N TRP A 138 7.22 6.90 -10.72
CA TRP A 138 6.18 7.03 -9.69
C TRP A 138 6.66 7.83 -8.47
N THR A 139 7.87 7.57 -7.99
CA THR A 139 8.43 8.30 -6.84
C THR A 139 8.70 9.76 -7.15
N LEU A 140 9.24 10.08 -8.35
CA LEU A 140 9.44 11.46 -8.78
C LEU A 140 8.11 12.22 -8.93
N ALA A 141 7.11 11.61 -9.56
CA ALA A 141 5.79 12.24 -9.72
C ALA A 141 5.11 12.46 -8.36
N ALA A 142 5.16 11.46 -7.46
CA ALA A 142 4.63 11.58 -6.11
C ALA A 142 5.34 12.68 -5.31
N GLY A 143 6.68 12.73 -5.35
CA GLY A 143 7.45 13.76 -4.65
C GLY A 143 7.12 15.18 -5.11
N ARG A 144 6.95 15.39 -6.42
CA ARG A 144 6.53 16.68 -7.00
C ARG A 144 5.13 17.09 -6.52
N GLN A 145 4.19 16.16 -6.49
CA GLN A 145 2.82 16.42 -6.01
C GLN A 145 2.78 16.72 -4.51
N VAL A 146 3.46 15.91 -3.69
CA VAL A 146 3.52 16.11 -2.23
C VAL A 146 4.13 17.46 -1.89
N ARG A 147 5.18 17.90 -2.59
CA ARG A 147 5.79 19.21 -2.37
C ARG A 147 4.79 20.35 -2.58
N LYS A 148 4.02 20.31 -3.67
CA LYS A 148 3.00 21.33 -3.96
C LYS A 148 1.88 21.32 -2.94
N ILE A 149 1.40 20.12 -2.58
CA ILE A 149 0.34 19.97 -1.57
C ILE A 149 0.80 20.58 -0.23
N ARG A 150 2.03 20.29 0.22
CA ARG A 150 2.59 20.85 1.46
C ARG A 150 2.70 22.38 1.41
N GLN A 151 3.10 22.95 0.27
CA GLN A 151 3.17 24.41 0.08
C GLN A 151 1.80 25.07 0.15
N GLU A 152 0.83 24.56 -0.60
CA GLU A 152 -0.55 25.09 -0.63
C GLU A 152 -1.25 24.92 0.72
N PHE A 153 -1.04 23.79 1.39
CA PHE A 153 -1.59 23.52 2.71
C PHE A 153 -1.03 24.48 3.76
N PHE A 154 0.30 24.67 3.80
CA PHE A 154 0.93 25.61 4.72
C PHE A 154 0.51 27.06 4.44
N HIS A 155 0.45 27.45 3.17
CA HIS A 155 -0.02 28.78 2.77
C HIS A 155 -1.46 29.04 3.23
N THR A 156 -2.35 28.04 3.10
CA THR A 156 -3.75 28.16 3.50
C THR A 156 -3.90 28.27 5.02
N ILE A 157 -3.15 27.48 5.79
CA ILE A 157 -3.20 27.53 7.26
C ILE A 157 -2.76 28.90 7.78
N LEU A 158 -1.69 29.48 7.23
CA LEU A 158 -1.19 30.79 7.68
C LEU A 158 -2.16 31.95 7.42
N ARG A 159 -3.13 31.79 6.50
CA ARG A 159 -4.13 32.81 6.19
C ARG A 159 -5.43 32.67 7.00
N GLN A 160 -5.50 31.67 7.87
CA GLN A 160 -6.68 31.41 8.67
C GLN A 160 -6.80 32.40 9.83
N GLU A 161 -8.04 32.75 10.21
CA GLU A 161 -8.31 33.67 11.32
C GLU A 161 -7.96 33.09 12.69
N ILE A 162 -7.68 33.95 13.67
CA ILE A 162 -7.26 33.54 15.02
C ILE A 162 -8.31 32.65 15.72
N GLY A 163 -9.60 32.90 15.50
CA GLY A 163 -10.69 32.11 16.08
C GLY A 163 -10.74 30.66 15.60
N TRP A 164 -10.15 30.34 14.44
CA TRP A 164 -10.01 28.95 14.00
C TRP A 164 -8.92 28.21 14.78
N PHE A 165 -7.83 28.90 15.13
CA PHE A 165 -6.75 28.34 15.94
C PHE A 165 -7.18 28.06 17.39
N ASP A 166 -8.18 28.79 17.91
CA ASP A 166 -8.73 28.54 19.25
C ASP A 166 -9.54 27.22 19.32
N VAL A 167 -10.09 26.75 18.20
CA VAL A 167 -10.91 25.53 18.11
C VAL A 167 -10.09 24.31 17.71
N ASN A 168 -8.97 24.52 17.01
CA ASN A 168 -8.12 23.46 16.48
C ASN A 168 -6.82 23.33 17.28
N ASP A 169 -6.56 22.14 17.84
CA ASP A 169 -5.32 21.88 18.57
C ASP A 169 -4.08 22.01 17.67
N THR A 170 -3.13 22.85 18.08
CA THR A 170 -1.88 23.11 17.36
C THR A 170 -1.01 21.86 17.25
N THR A 171 -1.10 20.94 18.21
CA THR A 171 -0.38 19.66 18.19
C THR A 171 -0.95 18.73 17.12
N GLU A 172 -2.28 18.66 16.99
CA GLU A 172 -2.96 17.91 15.93
C GLU A 172 -2.66 18.52 14.54
N LEU A 173 -2.53 19.85 14.45
CA LEU A 173 -2.20 20.51 13.18
C LEU A 173 -0.79 20.23 12.70
N ASN A 174 0.20 20.24 13.60
CA ASN A 174 1.58 19.96 13.25
C ASN A 174 1.73 18.51 12.77
N THR A 175 1.11 17.56 13.48
CA THR A 175 1.10 16.15 13.05
C THR A 175 0.44 15.96 11.69
N ARG A 176 -0.68 16.63 11.39
CA ARG A 176 -1.34 16.58 10.05
C ARG A 176 -0.52 17.23 8.92
N LEU A 177 0.44 18.09 9.24
CA LEU A 177 1.33 18.69 8.25
C LEU A 177 2.42 17.71 7.82
N THR A 178 2.90 16.88 8.76
CA THR A 178 4.02 15.95 8.54
C THR A 178 3.57 14.58 8.06
N GLU A 179 2.51 14.04 8.66
CA GLU A 179 1.94 12.70 8.45
C GLU A 179 0.87 12.68 7.34
#